data_AF-A0A5K0YRP3-F1
#
_entry.id   AF-A0A5K0YRP3-F1
#
_cell.length_a   1.000
_cell.length_b   1.000
_cell.length_c   1.000
_cell.angle_alpha   90.00
_cell.angle_beta   90.00
_cell.angle_gamma   90.00
#
_symmetry.space_group_name_H-M   'P 1'
#
loop_
_entity.id
_entity.type
_entity.pdbx_description
1 polymer ?
#
loop_
_entity_poly.entity_id
_entity_poly.type
_entity_poly.pdbx_seq_one_letter_code
_entity_poly.pdbx_strand_id
1 'polypeptide(L)' 'TYTGNILIAVNPFRRLPHLYDSHMMEQYKGATFGELSPHPFAVADAAY' A
#
# COMPACT_ATOMS: atom_id res chain seq x y z
N THR A 1 5.60 3.94 4.99
CA THR A 1 6.88 3.26 5.34
C THR A 1 6.59 2.04 6.19
N TYR A 2 7.40 0.99 6.10
CA TYR A 2 7.30 -0.17 6.99
C TYR A 2 8.26 -0.09 8.17
N THR A 3 7.83 -0.64 9.31
CA THR A 3 8.69 -1.01 10.44
C THR A 3 8.34 -2.44 10.85
N GLY A 4 9.18 -3.40 10.44
CA GLY A 4 8.79 -4.81 10.44
C GLY A 4 7.50 -5.03 9.64
N ASN A 5 6.48 -5.61 10.29
CA ASN A 5 5.18 -5.89 9.67
C ASN A 5 4.16 -4.75 9.86
N ILE A 6 4.60 -3.60 10.39
CA ILE A 6 3.72 -2.45 10.67
C ILE A 6 3.87 -1.40 9.57
N LEU A 7 2.76 -0.96 8.99
CA LEU A 7 2.73 0.19 8.08
C LEU A 7 2.53 1.50 8.86
N ILE A 8 3.47 2.43 8.69
CA ILE A 8 3.35 3.82 9.13
C ILE A 8 2.98 4.69 7.93
N ALA A 9 1.82 5.34 7.99
CA ALA A 9 1.33 6.28 6.99
C ALA A 9 1.14 7.68 7.60
N VAL A 10 1.57 8.71 6.89
CA VAL A 10 1.45 10.12 7.30
C VAL A 10 0.47 10.82 6.36
N ASN A 11 -0.48 11.58 6.92
CA ASN A 11 -1.44 12.34 6.12
C ASN A 11 -0.72 13.47 5.36
N PRO A 12 -0.76 13.49 4.02
CA PRO A 12 -0.10 14.51 3.21
C PRO A 12 -0.87 15.84 3.14
N PHE A 13 -2.07 15.93 3.74
CA PHE A 13 -2.98 17.10 3.67
C PHE A 13 -3.34 17.56 2.24
N ARG A 14 -3.15 16.67 1.25
CA ARG A 14 -3.52 16.87 -0.15
C ARG A 14 -3.88 15.54 -0.79
N ARG A 15 -4.67 15.55 -1.86
CA ARG A 15 -4.93 14.33 -2.63
C ARG A 15 -3.67 13.94 -3.41
N LEU A 16 -3.42 12.64 -3.48
CA LEU A 16 -2.34 12.04 -4.28
C LEU A 16 -2.98 11.06 -5.27
N PRO A 17 -3.52 11.54 -6.41
CA PRO A 17 -4.35 10.73 -7.29
C PRO A 17 -3.64 9.49 -7.85
N HIS A 18 -2.34 9.62 -8.13
CA HIS A 18 -1.49 8.55 -8.68
C HIS A 18 -1.11 7.46 -7.68
N LEU A 19 -1.46 7.60 -6.39
CA LEU A 19 -1.19 6.57 -5.38
C LEU A 19 -2.40 5.69 -5.11
N TYR A 20 -3.61 6.14 -5.48
CA TYR A 20 -4.87 5.47 -5.14
C TYR A 20 -5.72 5.20 -6.37
N ASP A 21 -5.07 4.85 -7.49
CA ASP A 21 -5.77 4.42 -8.69
C ASP A 21 -6.03 2.89 -8.69
N SER A 22 -6.92 2.44 -9.57
CA SER A 22 -7.24 1.02 -9.72
C SER A 22 -6.09 0.20 -10.27
N HIS A 23 -5.22 0.78 -11.10
CA HIS A 23 -4.05 0.11 -11.64
C HIS A 23 -3.05 -0.23 -10.53
N MET A 24 -2.81 0.71 -9.62
CA MET A 24 -1.99 0.56 -8.42
C MET A 24 -2.61 -0.50 -7.52
N MET A 25 -3.93 -0.54 -7.33
CA MET A 25 -4.57 -1.60 -6.55
C MET A 25 -4.32 -3.00 -7.14
N GLU A 26 -4.48 -3.16 -8.45
CA GLU A 26 -4.24 -4.46 -9.12
C GLU A 26 -2.78 -4.91 -9.02
N GLN A 27 -1.81 -3.99 -8.97
CA GLN A 27 -0.40 -4.34 -8.77
C GLN A 27 -0.13 -4.99 -7.42
N TYR A 28 -0.87 -4.62 -6.37
CA TYR A 28 -0.67 -5.13 -5.01
C TYR A 28 -1.46 -6.41 -4.73
N LYS A 29 -2.40 -6.77 -5.61
CA LYS A 29 -3.26 -7.94 -5.44
C LYS A 29 -2.47 -9.23 -5.65
N GLY A 30 -2.40 -10.07 -4.62
CA GLY A 30 -1.64 -11.32 -4.64
C GLY A 30 -0.11 -11.14 -4.64
N ALA A 31 0.39 -9.92 -4.45
CA ALA A 31 1.82 -9.66 -4.31
C ALA A 31 2.31 -10.10 -2.92
N THR A 32 3.54 -10.59 -2.82
CA THR A 32 4.07 -10.99 -1.52
C THR A 32 4.25 -9.76 -0.63
N PHE A 33 3.82 -9.85 0.64
CA PHE A 33 3.99 -8.73 1.57
C PHE A 33 5.47 -8.35 1.71
N GLY A 34 5.78 -7.07 1.44
CA GLY A 34 7.15 -6.53 1.48
C GLY A 34 7.92 -6.60 0.15
N GLU A 35 7.36 -7.22 -0.89
CA GLU A 35 7.95 -7.23 -2.24
C GLU A 35 7.81 -5.86 -2.92
N LEU A 36 6.65 -5.23 -2.75
CA LEU A 36 6.36 -3.89 -3.23
C LEU A 36 6.60 -2.82 -2.17
N SER A 37 6.66 -1.57 -2.64
CA SER A 37 6.82 -0.41 -1.76
C SER A 37 5.70 -0.32 -0.71
N PRO A 38 5.96 0.33 0.44
CA PRO A 38 4.96 0.41 1.51
C PRO A 38 3.68 1.12 1.07
N HIS A 39 2.56 0.41 1.08
CA HIS A 39 1.28 0.94 0.63
C HIS A 39 0.12 0.30 1.41
N PRO A 40 -0.99 1.04 1.68
CA PRO A 40 -2.18 0.46 2.31
C PRO A 40 -2.75 -0.76 1.58
N PHE A 41 -2.61 -0.83 0.24
CA PHE A 41 -3.09 -1.98 -0.54
C PHE A 41 -2.35 -3.29 -0.21
N ALA A 42 -1.05 -3.25 0.08
CA ALA A 42 -0.31 -4.44 0.55
C ALA A 42 -0.85 -4.97 1.89
N VAL A 43 -1.26 -4.07 2.79
CA VAL A 43 -1.83 -4.47 4.09
C VAL A 43 -3.23 -5.03 3.91
N ALA A 44 -4.03 -4.46 3.00
CA ALA A 44 -5.38 -4.93 2.71
C ALA A 44 -5.37 -6.34 2.07
N ASP A 45 -4.49 -6.57 1.09
CA ASP A 45 -4.35 -7.87 0.43
C ASP A 45 -3.84 -8.96 1.39
N ALA A 46 -2.83 -8.64 2.21
CA ALA A 46 -2.32 -9.56 3.22
C ALA A 46 -3.31 -9.89 4.36
N ALA A 47 -4.37 -9.09 4.52
CA ALA A 47 -5.40 -9.29 5.54
C ALA A 47 -6.64 -10.05 5.04
N TYR A 48 -6.76 -10.25 3.72
CA TYR A 48 -7.85 -10.99 3.09
C TYR A 48 -7.63 -12.50 3.19
#